data_AF-A0A7S2K2Q4-F1
#
_entry.id   AF-A0A7S2K2Q4-F1
#
_cell.length_a   1.000
_cell.length_b   1.000
_cell.length_c   1.000
_cell.angle_alpha   90.00
_cell.angle_beta   90.00
_cell.angle_gamma   90.00
#
_symmetry.space_group_name_H-M   'P 1'
#
loop_
_entity.id
_entity.type
_entity.pdbx_description
1 polymer ?
#
loop_
_entity_poly.entity_id
_entity_poly.type
_entity_poly.pdbx_seq_one_letter_code
_entity_poly.pdbx_strand_id
1 'polypeptide(L)'
;QVGVNEVLMFDSSGRVSEGLQTNFFAVSRSGELLTAPDELVLAGTVRKVVLEVAAELGMPVRLEPPTVRDVETWDSCFICSTSRLVKPIRRLDAPDLKISRAFPTQGSQSHRIEEAVLQSFRAHAESLFPANHG
;
A
#
# COMPACT_ATOMS: atom_id res chain seq x y z
N GLN A 1 9.70 22.19 10.01
CA GLN A 1 8.53 21.40 9.56
C GLN A 1 9.05 20.06 9.08
N VAL A 2 8.52 18.94 9.59
CA VAL A 2 8.72 17.65 8.93
C VAL A 2 7.80 17.68 7.70
N GLY A 3 8.37 17.57 6.49
CA GLY A 3 7.57 17.55 5.27
C GLY A 3 6.72 16.29 5.24
N VAL A 4 5.39 16.45 5.13
CA VAL A 4 4.44 15.35 4.97
C VAL A 4 4.23 15.14 3.48
N ASN A 5 4.40 13.90 3.01
CA ASN A 5 4.23 13.55 1.59
C ASN A 5 2.80 13.13 1.21
N GLU A 6 2.01 12.74 2.21
CA GLU A 6 0.63 12.27 2.03
C GLU A 6 -0.18 12.46 3.31
N VAL A 7 -1.47 12.74 3.17
CA VAL A 7 -2.44 12.78 4.27
C VAL A 7 -3.40 11.62 4.12
N LEU A 8 -3.59 10.86 5.20
CA LEU A 8 -4.52 9.73 5.26
C LEU A 8 -5.83 10.16 5.92
N MET A 9 -6.95 9.72 5.36
CA MET A 9 -8.28 9.89 5.94
C MET A 9 -8.60 8.70 6.83
N PHE A 10 -9.14 8.96 8.01
CA PHE A 10 -9.58 7.93 8.94
C PHE A 10 -10.84 8.37 9.70
N ASP A 11 -11.64 7.40 10.15
CA ASP A 11 -12.86 7.66 10.91
C ASP A 11 -12.61 7.89 12.41
N SER A 12 -13.65 8.18 13.19
CA SER A 12 -13.53 8.40 14.64
C SER A 12 -12.95 7.21 15.41
N SER A 13 -13.02 5.99 14.85
CA SER A 13 -12.46 4.78 15.44
C SER A 13 -10.97 4.61 15.11
N GLY A 14 -10.43 5.39 14.18
CA GLY A 14 -9.04 5.26 13.72
C GLY A 14 -8.88 4.34 12.50
N ARG A 15 -9.98 3.94 11.85
CA ARG A 15 -9.93 3.09 10.65
C ARG A 15 -9.57 3.94 9.43
N VAL A 16 -8.46 3.61 8.79
CA VAL A 16 -7.91 4.35 7.65
C VAL A 16 -8.58 3.88 6.35
N SER A 17 -9.21 4.80 5.61
CA SER A 17 -9.77 4.48 4.29
C SER A 17 -8.70 4.59 3.21
N GLU A 18 -8.32 5.80 2.84
CA GLU A 18 -7.36 6.11 1.79
C GLU A 18 -6.66 7.46 2.04
N GLY A 19 -5.68 7.80 1.21
CA GLY A 19 -5.08 9.13 1.16
C GLY A 19 -5.81 10.07 0.21
N LEU A 20 -5.37 11.32 0.11
CA LEU A 20 -6.06 12.34 -0.72
C LEU A 20 -6.14 11.97 -2.21
N GLN A 21 -5.11 11.27 -2.70
CA GLN A 21 -5.01 10.81 -4.10
C GLN A 21 -4.35 9.43 -4.19
N THR A 22 -4.46 8.61 -3.15
CA THR A 22 -3.83 7.30 -3.04
C THR A 22 -4.71 6.34 -2.28
N ASN A 23 -4.68 5.05 -2.62
CA ASN A 23 -5.15 4.02 -1.71
C ASN A 23 -4.09 3.72 -0.64
N PHE A 24 -4.52 3.23 0.52
CA PHE A 24 -3.65 2.88 1.64
C PHE A 24 -3.68 1.37 1.92
N PHE A 25 -2.52 0.83 2.27
CA PHE A 25 -2.34 -0.56 2.63
C PHE A 25 -1.43 -0.69 3.85
N ALA A 26 -1.76 -1.61 4.74
CA ALA A 26 -0.90 -2.06 5.82
C ALA A 26 -0.59 -3.54 5.64
N VAL A 27 0.65 -3.95 5.92
CA VAL A 27 1.03 -5.35 6.02
C VAL A 27 1.18 -5.67 7.50
N SER A 28 0.40 -6.61 8.01
CA SER A 28 0.53 -7.10 9.38
C SER A 28 1.84 -7.88 9.59
N ARG A 29 2.32 -7.98 10.83
CA ARG A 29 3.47 -8.84 11.17
C ARG A 29 3.23 -10.32 10.90
N SER A 30 1.97 -10.76 10.81
CA SER A 30 1.59 -12.11 10.38
C SER A 30 1.61 -12.29 8.85
N GLY A 31 1.93 -11.25 8.09
CA GLY A 31 2.05 -11.30 6.63
C GLY A 31 0.73 -11.14 5.88
N GLU A 32 -0.34 -10.72 6.53
CA GLU A 32 -1.62 -10.39 5.88
C GLU A 32 -1.64 -8.93 5.41
N LEU A 33 -2.19 -8.69 4.22
CA LEU A 33 -2.38 -7.38 3.61
C LEU A 33 -3.78 -6.84 3.93
N LEU A 34 -3.84 -5.65 4.53
CA LEU A 34 -5.08 -4.98 4.91
C LEU A 34 -5.26 -3.71 4.07
N THR A 35 -6.46 -3.51 3.55
CA THR A 35 -6.88 -2.28 2.86
C THR A 35 -8.38 -2.11 2.95
N ALA A 36 -8.86 -0.86 2.86
CA ALA A 36 -10.30 -0.61 2.83
C ALA A 36 -10.98 -1.27 1.62
N PRO A 37 -12.25 -1.72 1.77
CA PRO A 37 -13.02 -2.30 0.68
C PRO A 37 -13.48 -1.24 -0.33
N ASP A 38 -13.85 -1.65 -1.54
CA ASP A 38 -14.17 -0.76 -2.68
C ASP A 38 -15.30 0.23 -2.40
N GLU A 39 -16.22 -0.10 -1.48
CA GLU A 39 -17.32 0.79 -1.10
C GLU A 39 -16.87 2.02 -0.33
N LEU A 40 -15.63 2.02 0.20
CA LEU A 40 -15.09 3.10 1.03
C LEU A 40 -13.99 3.92 0.35
N VAL A 41 -13.46 3.46 -0.78
CA VAL A 41 -12.27 4.06 -1.42
C VAL A 41 -12.34 3.96 -2.93
N LEU A 42 -11.50 4.70 -3.62
CA LEU A 42 -11.41 4.57 -5.07
C LEU A 42 -10.93 3.16 -5.48
N ALA A 43 -11.64 2.53 -6.42
CA ALA A 43 -11.21 1.30 -7.09
C ALA A 43 -10.08 1.59 -8.10
N GLY A 44 -8.91 2.00 -7.59
CA GLY A 44 -7.76 2.43 -8.38
C GLY A 44 -7.13 1.29 -9.20
N THR A 45 -6.62 1.62 -10.39
CA THR A 45 -5.98 0.62 -11.28
C THR A 45 -4.73 0.00 -10.67
N VAL A 46 -3.86 0.79 -10.03
CA VAL A 46 -2.68 0.26 -9.33
C VAL A 46 -3.08 -0.56 -8.10
N ARG A 47 -4.16 -0.18 -7.40
CA ARG A 47 -4.73 -0.98 -6.31
C ARG A 47 -5.17 -2.36 -6.78
N LYS A 48 -5.81 -2.46 -7.96
CA LYS A 48 -6.13 -3.74 -8.57
C LYS A 48 -4.88 -4.61 -8.78
N VAL A 49 -3.81 -4.03 -9.36
CA VAL A 49 -2.54 -4.75 -9.57
C VAL A 49 -1.90 -5.18 -8.25
N VAL A 50 -1.96 -4.35 -7.20
CA VAL A 50 -1.47 -4.71 -5.85
C VAL A 50 -2.22 -5.94 -5.31
N LEU A 51 -3.55 -6.01 -5.47
CA LEU A 51 -4.36 -7.13 -5.02
C LEU A 51 -4.06 -8.42 -5.82
N GLU A 52 -3.83 -8.30 -7.13
CA GLU A 52 -3.40 -9.42 -7.99
C GLU A 52 -2.03 -9.95 -7.55
N VAL A 53 -1.05 -9.06 -7.38
CA VAL A 53 0.29 -9.41 -6.88
C VAL A 53 0.23 -10.06 -5.50
N ALA A 54 -0.61 -9.56 -4.59
CA ALA A 54 -0.79 -10.17 -3.28
C ALA A 54 -1.29 -11.61 -3.39
N ALA A 55 -2.25 -11.87 -4.28
CA ALA A 55 -2.74 -13.23 -4.54
C ALA A 55 -1.65 -14.13 -5.13
N GLU A 56 -0.86 -13.64 -6.09
CA GLU A 56 0.27 -14.38 -6.70
C GLU A 56 1.36 -14.75 -5.68
N LEU A 57 1.61 -13.86 -4.71
CA LEU A 57 2.55 -14.09 -3.61
C LEU A 57 2.00 -15.00 -2.51
N GLY A 58 0.74 -15.46 -2.62
CA GLY A 58 0.07 -16.24 -1.58
C GLY A 58 -0.17 -15.45 -0.29
N MET A 59 -0.22 -14.11 -0.38
CA MET A 59 -0.44 -13.22 0.74
C MET A 59 -1.95 -13.16 1.07
N PRO A 60 -2.39 -13.50 2.30
CA PRO A 60 -3.78 -13.31 2.69
C PRO A 60 -4.16 -11.82 2.58
N VAL A 61 -5.32 -11.53 2.01
CA VAL A 61 -5.84 -10.17 1.86
C VAL A 61 -7.12 -10.02 2.69
N ARG A 62 -7.16 -8.98 3.52
CA ARG A 62 -8.38 -8.49 4.19
C ARG A 62 -8.81 -7.17 3.60
N LEU A 63 -10.01 -7.19 3.02
CA LEU A 63 -10.73 -5.99 2.59
C LEU A 63 -11.42 -5.34 3.80
N GLU A 64 -10.59 -4.89 4.73
CA GLU A 64 -10.98 -4.18 5.95
C GLU A 64 -10.03 -3.00 6.18
N PRO A 65 -10.56 -1.79 6.47
CA PRO A 65 -9.74 -0.62 6.77
C PRO A 65 -8.72 -0.90 7.89
N PRO A 66 -7.40 -0.67 7.68
CA PRO A 66 -6.42 -0.80 8.76
C PRO A 66 -6.69 0.22 9.86
N THR A 67 -6.69 -0.22 11.12
CA THR A 67 -6.86 0.68 12.28
C THR A 67 -5.52 1.25 12.72
N VAL A 68 -5.35 2.57 12.65
CA VAL A 68 -4.08 3.24 13.03
C VAL A 68 -3.71 3.05 14.50
N ARG A 69 -4.68 2.76 15.37
CA ARG A 69 -4.42 2.41 16.78
C ARG A 69 -3.68 1.08 16.91
N ASP A 70 -3.79 0.21 15.92
CA ASP A 70 -3.12 -1.08 15.85
C ASP A 70 -1.82 -1.01 15.05
N VAL A 71 -1.30 0.21 14.79
CA VAL A 71 -0.12 0.42 13.95
C VAL A 71 1.07 -0.43 14.41
N GLU A 72 1.21 -0.75 15.70
CA GLU A 72 2.29 -1.58 16.24
C GLU A 72 2.25 -3.04 15.78
N THR A 73 1.09 -3.52 15.33
CA THR A 73 0.91 -4.87 14.78
C THR A 73 1.36 -4.97 13.33
N TRP A 74 1.63 -3.84 12.67
CA TRP A 74 2.05 -3.80 11.27
C TRP A 74 3.54 -4.11 11.15
N ASP A 75 3.94 -4.80 10.09
CA ASP A 75 5.34 -4.91 9.66
C ASP A 75 5.75 -3.66 8.88
N SER A 76 4.93 -3.28 7.91
CA SER A 76 5.16 -2.16 7.00
C SER A 76 3.82 -1.62 6.46
N CYS A 77 3.82 -0.45 5.84
CA CYS A 77 2.65 0.09 5.14
C CYS A 77 3.09 0.85 3.88
N PHE A 78 2.14 1.12 3.00
CA PHE A 78 2.40 1.83 1.74
C PHE A 78 1.14 2.53 1.23
N ILE A 79 1.36 3.45 0.30
CA ILE A 79 0.31 4.06 -0.52
C ILE A 79 0.48 3.67 -1.97
N CYS A 80 -0.61 3.69 -2.73
CA CYS A 80 -0.51 3.55 -4.18
C CYS A 80 -1.43 4.47 -4.98
N SER A 81 -0.96 4.89 -6.16
CA SER A 81 -1.74 5.61 -7.16
C SER A 81 -1.17 5.38 -8.55
N THR A 82 -1.92 5.70 -9.60
CA THR A 82 -1.41 5.65 -10.98
C THR A 82 -0.15 6.49 -11.18
N SER A 83 -0.08 7.67 -10.55
CA SER A 83 1.05 8.59 -10.67
C SER A 83 2.28 8.20 -9.86
N ARG A 84 2.10 7.47 -8.76
CA ARG A 84 3.19 7.12 -7.83
C ARG A 84 3.53 5.64 -7.83
N LEU A 85 2.74 4.80 -8.50
CA LEU A 85 2.73 3.34 -8.32
C LEU A 85 2.63 3.00 -6.83
N VAL A 86 3.34 1.98 -6.35
CA VAL A 86 3.46 1.65 -4.93
C VAL A 86 4.58 2.48 -4.30
N LYS A 87 4.33 3.05 -3.11
CA LYS A 87 5.35 3.76 -2.33
C LYS A 87 5.32 3.34 -0.85
N PRO A 88 6.34 2.62 -0.36
CA PRO A 88 6.50 2.31 1.06
C PRO A 88 6.55 3.57 1.92
N ILE A 89 5.85 3.54 3.05
CA ILE A 89 5.84 4.65 4.01
C ILE A 89 6.93 4.42 5.06
N ARG A 90 7.84 5.39 5.21
CA ARG A 90 8.91 5.34 6.22
C ARG A 90 8.43 5.71 7.62
N ARG A 91 7.44 6.60 7.72
CA ARG A 91 6.93 7.11 8.99
C ARG A 91 5.46 7.50 8.84
N LEU A 92 4.65 7.09 9.82
CA LEU A 92 3.26 7.49 9.98
C LEU A 92 3.14 8.28 11.28
N ASP A 93 2.52 9.45 11.22
CA ASP A 93 2.21 10.28 12.37
C ASP A 93 0.69 10.55 12.39
N ALA A 94 0.04 10.31 13.53
CA ALA A 94 -1.34 10.68 13.80
C ALA A 94 -1.38 11.49 15.12
N PRO A 95 -1.15 12.82 15.05
CA PRO A 95 -1.01 13.68 16.22
C PRO A 95 -2.22 13.66 17.15
N ASP A 96 -3.43 13.68 16.61
CA ASP A 96 -4.69 13.67 17.37
C ASP A 96 -4.86 12.39 18.20
N LEU A 97 -4.23 11.31 17.77
CA LEU A 97 -4.24 10.01 18.45
C LEU A 97 -2.97 9.78 19.27
N LYS A 98 -2.02 10.72 19.25
CA LYS A 98 -0.68 10.61 19.87
C LYS A 98 0.09 9.37 19.40
N ILE A 99 -0.05 9.04 18.11
CA ILE A 99 0.61 7.89 17.49
C ILE A 99 1.69 8.40 16.54
N SER A 100 2.87 7.78 16.59
CA SER A 100 3.97 8.00 15.65
C SER A 100 4.76 6.71 15.52
N ARG A 101 4.90 6.20 14.30
CA ARG A 101 5.66 4.96 14.05
C ARG A 101 6.54 5.08 12.81
N ALA A 102 7.76 4.58 12.92
CA ALA A 102 8.67 4.42 11.80
C ALA A 102 8.66 2.96 11.30
N PHE A 103 8.86 2.77 10.01
CA PHE A 103 8.88 1.47 9.35
C PHE A 103 10.17 1.30 8.55
N PRO A 104 10.69 0.06 8.42
CA PRO A 104 11.72 -0.22 7.44
C PRO A 104 11.15 -0.03 6.03
N THR A 105 11.86 0.70 5.18
CA THR A 105 11.48 0.80 3.76
C THR A 105 12.11 -0.34 2.99
N GLN A 106 13.44 -0.43 2.92
CA GLN A 106 14.12 -1.53 2.21
C GLN A 106 13.94 -2.88 2.90
N GLY A 107 13.74 -3.93 2.12
CA GLY A 107 13.61 -5.32 2.59
C GLY A 107 12.31 -5.65 3.32
N SER A 108 11.42 -4.66 3.53
CA SER A 108 10.09 -4.84 4.10
C SER A 108 9.12 -5.54 3.14
N GLN A 109 7.98 -6.00 3.64
CA GLN A 109 6.93 -6.54 2.76
C GLN A 109 6.40 -5.49 1.78
N SER A 110 6.21 -4.23 2.22
CA SER A 110 5.86 -3.12 1.32
C SER A 110 6.85 -2.96 0.16
N HIS A 111 8.16 -3.15 0.39
CA HIS A 111 9.16 -3.08 -0.66
C HIS A 111 9.08 -4.23 -1.64
N ARG A 112 8.86 -5.47 -1.16
CA ARG A 112 8.66 -6.63 -2.05
C ARG A 112 7.42 -6.47 -2.92
N ILE A 113 6.33 -5.91 -2.36
CA ILE A 113 5.12 -5.58 -3.13
C ILE A 113 5.43 -4.51 -4.19
N GLU A 114 6.18 -3.45 -3.84
CA GLU A 114 6.62 -2.44 -4.81
C GLU A 114 7.39 -3.07 -5.98
N GLU A 115 8.38 -3.92 -5.69
CA GLU A 115 9.19 -4.62 -6.69
C GLU A 115 8.34 -5.53 -7.58
N ALA A 116 7.43 -6.31 -6.99
CA ALA A 116 6.56 -7.22 -7.73
C ALA A 116 5.56 -6.48 -8.63
N VAL A 117 4.98 -5.37 -8.16
CA VAL A 117 4.11 -4.52 -8.99
C VAL A 117 4.89 -3.90 -10.15
N LEU A 118 6.10 -3.40 -9.90
CA LEU A 118 6.98 -2.88 -10.97
C LEU A 118 7.31 -3.96 -12.00
N GLN A 119 7.54 -5.19 -11.57
CA GLN A 119 7.80 -6.33 -12.45
C GLN A 119 6.56 -6.68 -13.28
N SER A 120 5.37 -6.68 -12.69
CA SER A 120 4.10 -6.92 -13.39
C SER A 120 3.88 -5.89 -14.51
N PHE A 121 4.11 -4.59 -14.24
CA PHE A 121 4.03 -3.56 -15.28
C PHE A 121 5.05 -3.75 -16.41
N ARG A 122 6.29 -4.14 -16.09
CA ARG A 122 7.33 -4.39 -17.10
C ARG A 122 6.97 -5.56 -18.01
N ALA A 123 6.56 -6.68 -17.42
CA ALA A 123 6.14 -7.87 -18.18
C ALA A 123 4.95 -7.56 -19.09
N HIS A 124 3.99 -6.76 -18.62
CA HIS A 124 2.88 -6.32 -19.45
C HIS A 124 3.34 -5.43 -20.62
N ALA A 125 4.21 -4.46 -20.37
CA ALA A 125 4.75 -3.59 -21.42
C ALA A 125 5.54 -4.36 -22.49
N GLU A 126 6.38 -5.32 -22.08
CA GLU A 126 7.14 -6.20 -22.97
C GLU A 126 6.22 -7.07 -23.84
N SER A 127 5.08 -7.52 -23.31
CA SER A 127 4.10 -8.29 -24.08
C SER A 127 3.41 -7.48 -25.19
N LEU A 128 3.25 -6.16 -24.99
CA LEU A 128 2.64 -5.24 -25.97
C LEU A 128 3.63 -4.77 -27.03
N PHE A 129 4.91 -4.68 -26.67
CA PHE A 129 6.00 -4.26 -27.55
C PHE A 129 7.13 -5.29 -27.53
N PRO A 130 6.89 -6.52 -28.03
CA PRO A 130 7.94 -7.52 -28.08
C PRO A 130 9.10 -6.98 -28.92
N ALA A 131 10.32 -7.07 -28.38
CA ALA A 131 11.51 -6.67 -29.12
C ALA A 131 11.58 -7.50 -30.41
N ASN A 132 11.43 -6.85 -31.56
CA ASN A 132 11.75 -7.46 -32.85
C ASN A 132 13.26 -7.73 -32.87
N HIS A 133 13.67 -8.90 -32.41
CA HIS A 133 15.01 -9.43 -32.63
C HIS A 133 15.10 -9.90 -34.08
N GLY A 134 15.44 -8.95 -34.96
CA GLY A 134 15.94 -9.22 -36.31
C GLY A 134 17.46 -9.35 -36.32
#